data_AF-A0AAE9MXW1-F1
#
_entry.id   AF-A0AAE9MXW1-F1
#
_cell.length_a   1.000
_cell.length_b   1.000
_cell.length_c   1.000
_cell.angle_alpha   90.00
_cell.angle_beta   90.00
_cell.angle_gamma   90.00
#
_symmetry.space_group_name_H-M   'P 1'
#
loop_
_entity.id
_entity.type
_entity.pdbx_description
1 polymer ?
#
loop_
_entity_poly.entity_id
_entity_poly.type
_entity_poly.pdbx_seq_one_letter_code
_entity_poly.pdbx_strand_id
1 'polypeptide(L)'
;MTDLQPLSWMILVFIGLFLIVFAYTLFSASAKHASGKKIRQTGKKGAPGVCPICGTVLARDEQVKSAVYPGEDDKLCYIYGCPHCYPRCENGVQRQCPVCHKTVPNEAHLIARYFDRKKGKKRVHILGCSNCRFMS
;
A
#
# COMPACT_ATOMS: atom_id res chain seq x y z
N MET A 1 46.48 46.76 13.68
CA MET A 1 45.21 46.04 13.95
C MET A 1 44.75 45.35 12.66
N THR A 2 45.51 44.39 12.11
CA THR A 2 45.17 43.74 10.82
C THR A 2 45.73 42.32 10.70
N ASP A 3 45.95 41.60 11.81
CA ASP A 3 46.51 40.23 11.77
C ASP A 3 45.48 39.11 11.97
N LEU A 4 44.21 39.44 12.27
CA LEU A 4 43.12 38.46 12.41
C LEU A 4 42.29 38.26 11.13
N GLN A 5 42.53 39.03 10.07
CA GLN A 5 41.81 38.91 8.79
C GLN A 5 42.06 37.61 8.01
N PRO A 6 43.30 37.09 7.88
CA PRO A 6 43.53 35.91 7.03
C PRO A 6 42.95 34.63 7.64
N LEU A 7 42.99 34.50 8.98
CA LEU A 7 42.42 33.35 9.69
C LEU A 7 40.89 33.35 9.63
N SER A 8 40.26 34.53 9.72
CA SER A 8 38.81 34.67 9.62
C SER A 8 38.27 34.22 8.26
N TRP A 9 38.95 34.56 7.17
CA TRP A 9 38.56 34.11 5.83
C TRP A 9 38.80 32.62 5.62
N MET A 10 39.87 32.06 6.17
CA MET A 10 40.08 30.62 6.13
C MET A 10 38.94 29.88 6.83
N ILE A 11 38.54 30.33 8.01
CA ILE A 11 37.44 29.73 8.78
C ILE A 11 36.12 29.79 8.00
N LEU A 12 35.79 30.94 7.39
CA LEU A 12 34.55 31.07 6.59
C LEU A 12 34.52 30.16 5.36
N VAL A 13 35.66 29.97 4.69
CA VAL A 13 35.77 29.06 3.55
C VAL A 13 35.59 27.60 3.98
N PHE A 14 36.20 27.19 5.09
CA PHE A 14 36.04 25.83 5.61
C PHE A 14 34.61 25.54 6.08
N ILE A 15 33.96 26.50 6.75
CA ILE A 15 32.55 26.36 7.16
C ILE A 15 31.65 26.27 5.94
N GLY A 16 31.87 27.10 4.92
CA GLY A 16 31.10 27.07 3.68
C GLY A 16 31.23 25.72 2.96
N LEU A 17 32.46 25.22 2.82
CA LEU A 17 32.71 23.92 2.18
C LEU A 17 32.09 22.76 2.97
N PHE A 18 32.18 22.81 4.30
CA PHE A 18 31.55 21.83 5.18
C PHE A 18 30.02 21.82 5.04
N LEU A 19 29.38 22.99 5.04
CA LEU A 19 27.93 23.11 4.86
C LEU A 19 27.47 22.62 3.48
N ILE A 20 28.25 22.88 2.42
CA ILE A 20 27.96 22.38 1.07
C ILE A 20 28.03 20.85 1.06
N VAL A 21 29.10 20.25 1.60
CA VAL A 21 29.24 18.78 1.67
C VAL A 21 28.12 18.16 2.50
N PHE A 22 27.78 18.76 3.64
CA PHE A 22 26.71 18.28 4.51
C PHE A 22 25.32 18.39 3.85
N ALA A 23 25.04 19.47 3.13
CA ALA A 23 23.82 19.58 2.33
C ALA A 23 23.77 18.54 1.21
N TYR A 24 24.89 18.29 0.53
CA TYR A 24 25.00 17.26 -0.52
C TYR A 24 24.78 15.84 0.02
N THR A 25 25.29 15.51 1.21
CA THR A 25 25.09 14.18 1.81
C THR A 25 23.63 13.98 2.24
N LEU A 26 22.99 14.98 2.83
CA LEU A 26 21.56 14.92 3.18
C LEU A 26 20.66 14.83 1.93
N PHE A 27 20.95 15.62 0.90
CA PHE A 27 20.17 15.61 -0.34
C PHE A 27 20.36 14.30 -1.12
N SER A 28 21.59 13.78 -1.19
CA SER A 28 21.91 12.49 -1.82
C SER A 28 21.31 11.29 -1.07
N ALA A 29 21.28 11.33 0.26
CA ALA A 29 20.60 10.32 1.07
C ALA A 29 19.08 10.30 0.80
N SER A 30 18.47 11.46 0.58
CA SER A 30 17.04 11.57 0.25
C SER A 30 16.71 11.11 -1.18
N ALA A 31 17.61 11.35 -2.16
CA ALA A 31 17.45 10.91 -3.54
C ALA A 31 17.51 9.38 -3.73
N LYS A 32 18.19 8.64 -2.83
CA LYS A 32 18.23 7.17 -2.85
C LYS A 32 16.91 6.49 -2.46
N HIS A 33 15.93 7.23 -1.94
CA HIS A 33 14.61 6.68 -1.62
C HIS A 33 13.61 6.73 -2.80
N ALA A 34 13.97 7.30 -3.95
CA ALA A 34 13.07 7.41 -5.10
C ALA A 34 13.23 6.32 -6.18
N SER A 35 14.25 5.46 -6.11
CA SER A 35 14.53 4.46 -7.15
C SER A 35 14.51 3.04 -6.59
N GLY A 36 13.31 2.51 -6.46
CA GLY A 36 13.09 1.09 -6.26
C GLY A 36 11.71 0.73 -6.78
N LYS A 37 11.59 0.51 -8.09
CA LYS A 37 10.46 -0.22 -8.67
C LYS A 37 10.58 -1.67 -8.18
N LYS A 38 10.32 -1.89 -6.89
CA LYS A 38 10.27 -3.22 -6.29
C LYS A 38 9.11 -3.89 -7.00
N ILE A 39 9.39 -4.90 -7.81
CA ILE A 39 8.36 -5.84 -8.27
C ILE A 39 7.77 -6.40 -6.98
N ARG A 40 6.65 -5.82 -6.53
CA ARG A 40 5.99 -6.23 -5.31
C ARG A 40 5.65 -7.70 -5.49
N GLN A 41 6.11 -8.53 -4.55
CA GLN A 41 5.84 -9.96 -4.57
C GLN A 41 4.32 -10.14 -4.62
N THR A 42 3.84 -10.64 -5.75
CA THR A 42 2.43 -10.93 -5.97
C THR A 42 2.17 -12.30 -5.38
N GLY A 43 1.43 -12.35 -4.27
CA GLY A 43 1.09 -13.59 -3.59
C GLY A 43 -0.04 -14.33 -4.29
N LYS A 44 -0.30 -15.58 -3.88
CA LYS A 44 -1.51 -16.29 -4.31
C LYS A 44 -2.74 -15.56 -3.78
N LYS A 45 -3.67 -15.20 -4.68
CA LYS A 45 -4.93 -14.52 -4.32
C LYS A 45 -5.72 -15.40 -3.34
N GLY A 46 -6.10 -14.85 -2.18
CA GLY A 46 -6.81 -15.57 -1.13
C GLY A 46 -5.94 -16.14 -0.01
N ALA A 47 -4.61 -16.00 -0.08
CA ALA A 47 -3.73 -16.28 1.05
C ALA A 47 -3.92 -15.22 2.17
N PRO A 48 -3.77 -15.61 3.45
CA PRO A 48 -3.80 -14.65 4.56
C PRO A 48 -2.71 -13.60 4.36
N GLY A 49 -3.07 -12.32 4.52
CA GLY A 49 -2.15 -11.20 4.29
C GLY A 49 -1.96 -10.81 2.82
N VAL A 50 -2.79 -11.30 1.89
CA VAL A 50 -2.76 -10.89 0.48
C VAL A 50 -4.05 -10.18 0.10
N CYS A 51 -3.94 -9.05 -0.60
CA CYS A 51 -5.13 -8.36 -1.12
C CYS A 51 -5.86 -9.24 -2.15
N PRO A 52 -7.16 -9.52 -1.97
CA PRO A 52 -7.90 -10.40 -2.89
C PRO A 52 -8.17 -9.79 -4.27
N ILE A 53 -8.05 -8.46 -4.40
CA ILE A 53 -8.33 -7.73 -5.66
C ILE A 53 -7.08 -7.59 -6.52
N CYS A 54 -5.96 -7.15 -5.93
CA CYS A 54 -4.74 -6.90 -6.68
C CYS A 54 -3.64 -7.95 -6.47
N GLY A 55 -3.77 -8.84 -5.49
CA GLY A 55 -2.75 -9.86 -5.20
C GLY A 55 -1.49 -9.33 -4.51
N THR A 56 -1.45 -8.04 -4.15
CA THR A 56 -0.35 -7.46 -3.38
C THR A 56 -0.30 -8.09 -1.98
N VAL A 57 0.88 -8.57 -1.58
CA VAL A 57 1.14 -8.99 -0.20
C VAL A 57 1.19 -7.74 0.67
N LEU A 58 0.38 -7.74 1.73
CA LEU A 58 0.23 -6.65 2.69
C LEU A 58 1.29 -6.78 3.80
N ALA A 59 1.86 -5.66 4.21
CA ALA A 59 2.65 -5.59 5.44
C ALA A 59 1.75 -5.74 6.69
N ARG A 60 2.34 -5.97 7.88
CA ARG A 60 1.56 -6.23 9.12
C ARG A 60 0.65 -5.07 9.53
N ASP A 61 1.01 -3.85 9.13
CA ASP A 61 0.32 -2.59 9.37
C ASP A 61 -0.65 -2.20 8.24
N GLU A 62 -0.57 -2.86 7.09
CA GLU A 62 -1.45 -2.59 5.95
C GLU A 62 -2.71 -3.46 6.02
N GLN A 63 -3.88 -2.81 6.01
CA GLN A 63 -5.17 -3.49 6.05
C GLN A 63 -6.02 -3.21 4.81
N VAL A 64 -6.91 -4.16 4.52
CA VAL A 64 -7.87 -4.04 3.43
C VAL A 64 -9.06 -3.21 3.89
N LYS A 65 -9.41 -2.18 3.13
CA LYS A 65 -10.61 -1.40 3.36
C LYS A 65 -11.83 -2.24 3.01
N SER A 66 -12.65 -2.51 4.02
CA SER A 66 -13.87 -3.30 3.90
C SER A 66 -15.00 -2.68 4.73
N ALA A 67 -16.24 -2.90 4.30
CA ALA A 67 -17.45 -2.54 5.02
C ALA A 67 -18.20 -3.82 5.39
N VAL A 68 -18.35 -4.08 6.68
CA VAL A 68 -19.08 -5.25 7.20
C VAL A 68 -20.43 -4.79 7.70
N TYR A 69 -21.49 -5.40 7.18
CA TYR A 69 -22.86 -5.14 7.59
C TYR A 69 -23.26 -6.08 8.74
N PRO A 70 -24.02 -5.61 9.73
CA PRO A 70 -24.46 -6.43 10.84
C PRO A 70 -25.40 -7.54 10.37
N GLY A 71 -25.24 -8.72 10.96
CA GLY A 71 -25.99 -9.96 10.73
C GLY A 71 -25.64 -10.94 11.85
N GLU A 72 -26.46 -11.97 12.07
CA GLU A 72 -26.28 -12.93 13.17
C GLU A 72 -24.97 -13.73 13.04
N ASP A 73 -24.97 -14.79 12.22
CA ASP A 73 -23.81 -15.66 12.01
C ASP A 73 -23.14 -15.44 10.64
N ASP A 74 -23.88 -14.90 9.68
CA ASP A 74 -23.46 -14.61 8.31
C ASP A 74 -23.61 -13.11 8.04
N LYS A 75 -22.49 -12.41 8.03
CA LYS A 75 -22.43 -10.95 7.84
C LYS A 75 -22.04 -10.67 6.39
N LEU A 76 -22.78 -9.80 5.72
CA LEU A 76 -22.40 -9.33 4.40
C LEU A 76 -21.17 -8.41 4.52
N CYS A 77 -20.18 -8.58 3.66
CA CYS A 77 -18.94 -7.80 3.66
C CYS A 77 -18.62 -7.32 2.25
N TYR A 78 -18.42 -6.02 2.09
CA TYR A 78 -17.92 -5.40 0.87
C TYR A 78 -16.44 -5.10 1.02
N ILE A 79 -15.63 -5.57 0.09
CA ILE A 79 -14.18 -5.40 0.09
C ILE A 79 -13.83 -4.44 -1.04
N TYR A 80 -13.29 -3.26 -0.71
CA TYR A 80 -12.93 -2.23 -1.69
C TYR A 80 -11.51 -2.40 -2.22
N GLY A 81 -10.57 -2.80 -1.36
CA GLY A 81 -9.15 -2.92 -1.74
C GLY A 81 -8.18 -2.60 -0.61
N CYS A 82 -6.89 -2.77 -0.91
CA CYS A 82 -5.78 -2.32 -0.07
C CYS A 82 -5.40 -0.87 -0.38
N PRO A 83 -4.58 -0.21 0.46
CA PRO A 83 -4.05 1.13 0.19
C PRO A 83 -3.39 1.29 -1.20
N HIS A 84 -2.82 0.23 -1.77
CA HIS A 84 -2.21 0.27 -3.11
C HIS A 84 -3.18 0.23 -4.30
N CYS A 85 -4.39 -0.30 -4.10
CA CYS A 85 -5.37 -0.44 -5.18
C CYS A 85 -6.63 0.41 -4.98
N TYR A 86 -6.78 1.03 -3.81
CA TYR A 86 -7.90 1.89 -3.45
C TYR A 86 -7.42 3.01 -2.50
N PRO A 87 -7.80 4.29 -2.70
CA PRO A 87 -8.75 4.80 -3.69
C PRO A 87 -8.17 4.96 -5.10
N ARG A 88 -6.85 5.11 -5.24
CA ARG A 88 -6.15 5.18 -6.52
C ARG A 88 -5.26 3.95 -6.69
N CYS A 89 -5.36 3.28 -7.83
CA CYS A 89 -4.43 2.21 -8.17
C CYS A 89 -3.05 2.79 -8.46
N GLU A 90 -2.04 2.26 -7.78
CA GLU A 90 -0.64 2.52 -8.10
C GLU A 90 -0.26 1.92 -9.47
N ASN A 91 0.74 2.51 -10.11
CA ASN A 91 1.20 2.10 -11.44
C ASN A 91 1.72 0.66 -11.43
N GLY A 92 1.17 -0.18 -12.32
CA GLY A 92 1.53 -1.60 -12.44
C GLY A 92 0.71 -2.54 -11.56
N VAL A 93 -0.24 -2.03 -10.77
CA VAL A 93 -1.18 -2.83 -9.99
C VAL A 93 -2.49 -2.99 -10.77
N GLN A 94 -2.93 -4.22 -10.99
CA GLN A 94 -4.19 -4.51 -11.68
C GLN A 94 -5.23 -5.06 -10.71
N ARG A 95 -6.43 -4.47 -10.74
CA ARG A 95 -7.58 -4.96 -9.97
C ARG A 95 -8.30 -6.03 -10.78
N GLN A 96 -8.32 -7.25 -10.29
CA GLN A 96 -8.93 -8.37 -11.00
C GLN A 96 -9.74 -9.22 -10.03
N CYS A 97 -10.98 -9.55 -10.41
CA CYS A 97 -11.85 -10.37 -9.60
C CYS A 97 -11.26 -11.79 -9.45
N PRO A 98 -11.20 -12.35 -8.24
CA PRO A 98 -10.69 -13.72 -8.05
C PRO A 98 -11.66 -14.80 -8.58
N VAL A 99 -12.93 -14.46 -8.83
CA VAL A 99 -13.97 -15.42 -9.28
C VAL A 99 -14.10 -15.42 -10.80
N CYS A 100 -14.34 -14.25 -11.42
CA CYS A 100 -14.55 -14.15 -12.86
C CYS A 100 -13.30 -13.74 -13.65
N HIS A 101 -12.20 -13.44 -12.97
CA HIS A 101 -10.94 -12.97 -13.57
C HIS A 101 -11.04 -11.71 -14.44
N LYS A 102 -12.18 -11.01 -14.42
CA LYS A 102 -12.34 -9.72 -15.12
C LYS A 102 -11.75 -8.59 -14.30
N THR A 103 -11.33 -7.54 -15.01
CA THR A 103 -10.86 -6.28 -14.40
C THR A 103 -11.98 -5.64 -13.59
N VAL A 104 -11.67 -5.25 -12.35
CA VAL A 104 -12.64 -4.61 -11.45
C VAL A 104 -12.33 -3.11 -11.40
N PRO A 105 -13.26 -2.22 -11.77
CA PRO A 105 -13.02 -0.78 -11.75
C PRO A 105 -12.81 -0.27 -10.31
N ASN A 106 -12.24 0.93 -10.15
CA ASN A 106 -11.89 1.48 -8.83
C ASN A 106 -13.10 1.65 -7.89
N GLU A 107 -14.25 1.98 -8.47
CA GLU A 107 -15.53 2.19 -7.78
C GLU A 107 -16.22 0.87 -7.41
N ALA A 108 -15.90 -0.22 -8.10
CA ALA A 108 -16.49 -1.52 -7.83
C ALA A 108 -15.81 -2.22 -6.64
N HIS A 109 -16.60 -3.01 -5.93
CA HIS A 109 -16.18 -3.77 -4.75
C HIS A 109 -16.38 -5.27 -4.97
N LEU A 110 -15.67 -6.08 -4.17
CA LEU A 110 -15.97 -7.49 -4.03
C LEU A 110 -17.03 -7.69 -2.97
N ILE A 111 -17.92 -8.65 -3.23
CA ILE A 111 -18.96 -9.09 -2.33
C ILE A 111 -18.47 -10.37 -1.67
N ALA A 112 -18.41 -10.36 -0.35
CA ALA A 112 -17.98 -11.47 0.47
C ALA A 112 -18.96 -11.71 1.63
N ARG A 113 -18.94 -12.92 2.19
CA ARG A 113 -19.62 -13.27 3.43
C ARG A 113 -18.60 -13.48 4.53
N TYR A 114 -18.85 -12.86 5.67
CA TYR A 114 -18.03 -12.93 6.85
C TYR A 114 -18.72 -13.80 7.90
N PHE A 115 -18.12 -14.95 8.17
CA PHE A 115 -18.62 -15.91 9.15
C PHE A 115 -17.92 -15.67 10.47
N ASP A 116 -18.71 -15.28 11.47
CA ASP A 116 -18.25 -14.92 12.82
C ASP A 116 -18.88 -15.85 13.86
N ARG A 117 -18.40 -17.09 13.91
CA ARG A 117 -18.92 -18.06 14.88
C ARG A 117 -18.33 -17.77 16.27
N LYS A 118 -19.19 -17.60 17.29
CA LYS A 118 -18.80 -17.31 18.69
C LYS A 118 -17.75 -18.26 19.29
N LYS A 119 -17.64 -19.50 18.79
CA LYS A 119 -16.64 -20.52 19.21
C LYS A 119 -15.71 -20.97 18.08
N GLY A 120 -15.63 -20.24 16.96
CA GLY A 120 -14.93 -20.68 15.75
C GLY A 120 -13.91 -19.67 15.20
N LYS A 121 -13.11 -20.11 14.22
CA LYS A 121 -12.23 -19.23 13.45
C LYS A 121 -13.07 -18.32 12.56
N LYS A 122 -12.80 -17.02 12.60
CA LYS A 122 -13.33 -16.02 11.66
C LYS A 122 -12.90 -16.37 10.24
N ARG A 123 -13.84 -16.43 9.30
CA ARG A 123 -13.57 -16.76 7.89
C ARG A 123 -14.31 -15.79 6.98
N VAL A 124 -13.63 -15.37 5.91
CA VAL A 124 -14.21 -14.56 4.86
C VAL A 124 -14.30 -15.43 3.62
N HIS A 125 -15.49 -15.53 3.02
CA HIS A 125 -15.70 -16.23 1.77
C HIS A 125 -16.08 -15.23 0.68
N ILE A 126 -15.25 -15.11 -0.36
CA ILE A 126 -15.48 -14.18 -1.46
C ILE A 126 -16.46 -14.81 -2.45
N LEU A 127 -17.60 -14.16 -2.67
CA LEU A 127 -18.64 -14.64 -3.58
C LEU A 127 -18.40 -14.17 -5.02
N GLY A 128 -17.91 -12.94 -5.20
CA GLY A 128 -17.70 -12.35 -6.53
C GLY A 128 -17.47 -10.85 -6.50
N CYS A 129 -17.34 -10.23 -7.66
CA CYS A 129 -17.42 -8.77 -7.81
C CYS A 129 -18.88 -8.33 -8.03
N SER A 130 -19.09 -7.01 -7.98
CA SER A 130 -20.39 -6.39 -8.31
C SER A 130 -20.95 -6.78 -9.68
N ASN A 131 -20.12 -7.25 -10.62
CA ASN A 131 -20.57 -7.64 -11.95
C ASN A 131 -20.95 -9.14 -12.02
N CYS A 132 -20.11 -10.03 -11.49
CA CYS A 132 -20.36 -11.48 -11.62
C CYS A 132 -21.37 -12.03 -10.62
N ARG A 133 -21.61 -11.35 -9.49
CA ARG A 133 -22.54 -11.86 -8.47
C ARG A 133 -24.01 -11.85 -8.91
N PHE A 134 -24.39 -10.90 -9.76
CA PHE A 134 -25.77 -10.73 -10.23
C PHE A 134 -26.01 -11.34 -11.62
N MET A 135 -24.94 -11.80 -12.29
CA MET A 135 -25.01 -12.51 -13.57
C MET A 135 -24.95 -14.04 -13.39
N SER A 136 -25.08 -14.55 -12.16
CA SER A 136 -25.07 -15.99 -11.85
C SER A 136 -26.46 -16.59 -11.83
#